data_AF-A0A945EFT2-F1
#
_entry.id   AF-A0A945EFT2-F1
#
_cell.length_a   1.000
_cell.length_b   1.000
_cell.length_c   1.000
_cell.angle_alpha   90.00
_cell.angle_beta   90.00
_cell.angle_gamma   90.00
#
_symmetry.space_group_name_H-M   'P 1'
#
loop_
_entity.id
_entity.type
_entity.pdbx_description
1 polymer ?
#
loop_
_entity_poly.entity_id
_entity_poly.type
_entity_poly.pdbx_seq_one_letter_code
_entity_poly.pdbx_strand_id
1 'polypeptide(L)'
;MLKYNAKNAANIFYYQIDEIPKKIKIKSEDLKKITIKELRTYNSKVKNISFLNFQELRDLEDLVNTVGEQSRTNIELRRKLRKNIEMIILPIRDSVAKFEETINSSFKTVLSKKQYKKWIKYQKNVKRELLPKRPRNTSARPPTNRMNRRRGGQRRGNGF
;
A
#
# COMPACT_ATOMS: atom_id res chain seq x y z
N MET A 1 -13.91 7.06 -14.71
CA MET A 1 -13.90 6.74 -13.26
C MET A 1 -12.89 5.62 -13.04
N LEU A 2 -12.06 5.68 -12.00
CA LEU A 2 -11.24 4.51 -11.62
C LEU A 2 -12.19 3.44 -11.08
N LYS A 3 -12.22 2.26 -11.73
CA LYS A 3 -12.99 1.13 -11.23
C LYS A 3 -12.44 0.68 -9.88
N TYR A 4 -13.33 0.41 -8.94
CA TYR A 4 -12.98 -0.21 -7.67
C TYR A 4 -12.51 -1.64 -7.93
N ASN A 5 -11.47 -2.05 -7.20
CA ASN A 5 -10.94 -3.41 -7.24
C ASN A 5 -10.88 -3.92 -5.80
N ALA A 6 -11.71 -4.92 -5.48
CA ALA A 6 -11.86 -5.41 -4.11
C ALA A 6 -10.59 -6.12 -3.63
N LYS A 7 -9.90 -6.85 -4.51
CA LYS A 7 -8.63 -7.54 -4.19
C LYS A 7 -7.54 -6.54 -3.78
N ASN A 8 -7.40 -5.44 -4.52
CA ASN A 8 -6.45 -4.38 -4.20
C ASN A 8 -6.81 -3.70 -2.87
N ALA A 9 -8.10 -3.45 -2.63
CA ALA A 9 -8.56 -2.90 -1.36
C ALA A 9 -8.25 -3.84 -0.18
N ALA A 10 -8.33 -5.15 -0.38
CA ALA A 10 -7.95 -6.17 0.60
C ALA A 10 -6.44 -6.41 0.73
N ASN A 11 -5.59 -5.66 0.00
CA ASN A 11 -4.15 -5.90 -0.12
C ASN A 11 -3.81 -7.33 -0.59
N ILE A 12 -4.66 -7.96 -1.39
CA ILE A 12 -4.36 -9.27 -1.98
C ILE A 12 -3.44 -9.06 -3.18
N PHE A 13 -2.19 -9.49 -3.04
CA PHE A 13 -1.22 -9.49 -4.14
C PHE A 13 -0.21 -10.64 -3.98
N TYR A 14 0.49 -10.93 -5.06
CA TYR A 14 1.48 -12.01 -5.10
C TYR A 14 2.85 -11.47 -5.44
N TYR A 15 3.85 -11.98 -4.75
CA TYR A 15 5.24 -11.65 -4.99
C TYR A 15 5.80 -12.43 -6.18
N GLN A 16 6.53 -11.75 -7.07
CA GLN A 16 7.35 -12.39 -8.11
C GLN A 16 8.59 -13.01 -7.47
N ILE A 17 8.52 -14.32 -7.22
CA ILE A 17 9.45 -15.04 -6.35
C ILE A 17 10.89 -14.99 -6.87
N ASP A 18 11.07 -15.04 -8.20
CA ASP A 18 12.39 -15.07 -8.84
C ASP A 18 13.05 -13.69 -8.95
N GLU A 19 12.25 -12.62 -8.93
CA GLU A 19 12.75 -11.24 -9.04
C GLU A 19 13.21 -10.67 -7.70
N ILE A 20 12.56 -11.06 -6.61
CA ILE A 20 12.79 -10.44 -5.30
C ILE A 20 14.22 -10.62 -4.83
N PRO A 21 14.83 -11.82 -4.85
CA PRO A 21 16.22 -12.01 -4.46
C PRO A 21 17.18 -11.09 -5.21
N LYS A 22 16.91 -10.83 -6.51
CA LYS A 22 17.67 -9.89 -7.34
C LYS A 22 17.47 -8.44 -6.87
N LYS A 23 16.22 -8.01 -6.63
CA LYS A 23 15.86 -6.66 -6.17
C LYS A 23 16.48 -6.32 -4.80
N ILE A 24 16.50 -7.27 -3.87
CA ILE A 24 17.10 -7.07 -2.55
C ILE A 24 18.63 -7.31 -2.53
N LYS A 25 19.20 -7.79 -3.65
CA LYS A 25 20.62 -8.10 -3.84
C LYS A 25 21.12 -9.20 -2.90
N ILE A 26 20.44 -10.34 -2.82
CA ILE A 26 20.97 -11.54 -2.16
C ILE A 26 21.96 -12.24 -3.10
N LYS A 27 23.17 -12.50 -2.60
CA LYS A 27 24.23 -13.22 -3.33
C LYS A 27 24.31 -14.70 -2.95
N SER A 28 24.22 -15.01 -1.64
CA SER A 28 24.28 -16.38 -1.12
C SER A 28 23.12 -17.23 -1.64
N GLU A 29 23.44 -18.43 -2.13
CA GLU A 29 22.47 -19.37 -2.68
C GLU A 29 21.52 -19.91 -1.59
N ASP A 30 22.02 -20.16 -0.39
CA ASP A 30 21.21 -20.63 0.74
C ASP A 30 20.18 -19.58 1.15
N LEU A 31 20.59 -18.31 1.24
CA LEU A 31 19.68 -17.21 1.53
C LEU A 31 18.64 -17.03 0.42
N LYS A 32 18.98 -17.27 -0.85
CA LYS A 32 17.99 -17.25 -1.95
C LYS A 32 16.96 -18.34 -1.75
N LYS A 33 17.38 -19.58 -1.48
CA LYS A 33 16.47 -20.71 -1.25
C LYS A 33 15.50 -20.44 -0.10
N ILE A 34 16.01 -19.93 1.03
CA ILE A 34 15.16 -19.55 2.19
C ILE A 34 14.18 -18.45 1.78
N THR A 35 14.66 -17.39 1.13
CA THR A 35 13.81 -16.27 0.68
C THR A 35 12.69 -16.74 -0.25
N ILE A 36 13.03 -17.58 -1.23
CA ILE A 36 12.08 -18.15 -2.19
C ILE A 36 11.02 -19.01 -1.49
N LYS A 37 11.43 -19.82 -0.51
CA LYS A 37 10.52 -20.67 0.27
C LYS A 37 9.52 -19.84 1.08
N GLU A 38 9.99 -18.79 1.75
CA GLU A 38 9.13 -17.90 2.54
C GLU A 38 8.14 -17.14 1.64
N LEU A 39 8.61 -16.62 0.50
CA LEU A 39 7.74 -15.95 -0.49
C LEU A 39 6.69 -16.89 -1.07
N ARG A 40 7.07 -18.14 -1.37
CA ARG A 40 6.13 -19.17 -1.85
C ARG A 40 5.06 -19.46 -0.80
N THR A 41 5.46 -19.60 0.46
CA THR A 41 4.54 -19.82 1.59
C THR A 41 3.55 -18.67 1.71
N TYR A 42 4.03 -17.42 1.66
CA TYR A 42 3.16 -16.24 1.66
C TYR A 42 2.17 -16.26 0.49
N ASN A 43 2.66 -16.44 -0.75
CA ASN A 43 1.82 -16.44 -1.94
C ASN A 43 0.73 -17.52 -1.88
N SER A 44 1.07 -18.73 -1.43
CA SER A 44 0.09 -19.82 -1.27
C SER A 44 -0.99 -19.47 -0.25
N LYS A 45 -0.61 -18.90 0.90
CA LYS A 45 -1.56 -18.50 1.94
C LYS A 45 -2.49 -17.37 1.48
N VAL A 46 -1.95 -16.35 0.82
CA VAL A 46 -2.75 -15.26 0.24
C VAL A 46 -3.65 -15.77 -0.89
N LYS A 47 -3.18 -16.74 -1.69
CA LYS A 47 -3.99 -17.35 -2.75
C LYS A 47 -5.18 -18.10 -2.17
N ASN A 48 -5.00 -18.80 -1.05
CA ASN A 48 -6.08 -19.47 -0.35
C ASN A 48 -7.11 -18.47 0.19
N ILE A 49 -6.67 -17.36 0.82
CA ILE A 49 -7.57 -16.27 1.22
C ILE A 49 -8.36 -15.76 0.01
N SER A 50 -7.67 -15.46 -1.10
CA SER A 50 -8.30 -14.94 -2.30
C SER A 50 -9.31 -15.91 -2.91
N PHE A 51 -9.07 -17.22 -2.79
CA PHE A 51 -9.97 -18.26 -3.29
C PHE A 51 -11.22 -18.37 -2.42
N LEU A 52 -11.04 -18.45 -1.10
CA LEU A 52 -12.16 -18.57 -0.15
C LEU A 52 -13.11 -17.36 -0.20
N ASN A 53 -12.57 -16.16 -0.42
CA ASN A 53 -13.36 -14.93 -0.45
C ASN A 53 -13.68 -14.47 -1.89
N PHE A 54 -13.50 -15.34 -2.90
CA PHE A 54 -13.61 -14.94 -4.30
C PHE A 54 -14.98 -14.34 -4.64
N GLN A 55 -16.05 -15.01 -4.19
CA GLN A 55 -17.42 -14.58 -4.49
C GLN A 55 -17.75 -13.25 -3.79
N GLU A 56 -17.47 -13.13 -2.50
CA GLU A 56 -17.73 -11.90 -1.73
C GLU A 56 -16.98 -10.69 -2.29
N LEU A 57 -15.72 -10.88 -2.69
CA LEU A 57 -14.91 -9.83 -3.30
C LEU A 57 -15.49 -9.40 -4.66
N ARG A 58 -15.98 -10.35 -5.47
CA ARG A 58 -16.60 -10.06 -6.76
C ARG A 58 -17.91 -9.30 -6.59
N ASP A 59 -18.78 -9.76 -5.70
CA ASP A 59 -20.07 -9.13 -5.45
C ASP A 59 -19.90 -7.71 -4.89
N LEU A 60 -18.94 -7.51 -3.99
CA LEU A 60 -18.58 -6.19 -3.50
C LEU A 60 -18.05 -5.28 -4.62
N GLU A 61 -17.20 -5.82 -5.50
CA GLU A 61 -16.66 -5.09 -6.63
C GLU A 61 -17.76 -4.61 -7.59
N ASP A 62 -18.69 -5.50 -7.93
CA ASP A 62 -19.82 -5.20 -8.80
C ASP A 62 -20.78 -4.18 -8.15
N LEU A 63 -21.07 -4.35 -6.85
CA LEU A 63 -21.89 -3.39 -6.08
C LEU A 63 -21.26 -1.99 -6.07
N VAL A 64 -19.98 -1.87 -5.74
CA VAL A 64 -19.29 -0.58 -5.66
C VAL A 64 -19.17 0.07 -7.04
N ASN A 65 -18.92 -0.71 -8.09
CA ASN A 65 -18.79 -0.18 -9.45
C ASN A 65 -20.14 0.22 -10.06
N THR A 66 -21.24 -0.44 -9.67
CA THR A 66 -22.59 -0.12 -10.16
C THR A 66 -23.19 1.07 -9.42
N VAL A 67 -23.14 1.05 -8.08
CA VAL A 67 -23.84 2.02 -7.22
C VAL A 67 -22.91 3.15 -6.75
N GLY A 68 -21.62 3.07 -7.07
CA GLY A 68 -20.60 4.01 -6.61
C GLY A 68 -20.87 5.46 -7.04
N GLU A 69 -21.38 5.68 -8.26
CA GLU A 69 -21.69 7.03 -8.75
C GLU A 69 -22.87 7.64 -7.99
N GLN A 70 -23.94 6.87 -7.78
CA GLN A 70 -25.13 7.29 -7.02
C GLN A 70 -24.79 7.59 -5.55
N SER A 71 -23.80 6.90 -4.98
CA SER A 71 -23.33 7.15 -3.60
C SER A 71 -22.70 8.54 -3.40
N ARG A 72 -22.31 9.23 -4.48
CA ARG A 72 -21.71 10.58 -4.39
C ARG A 72 -22.73 11.67 -4.06
N THR A 73 -23.99 11.45 -4.37
CA THR A 73 -25.07 12.40 -4.08
C THR A 73 -25.94 11.92 -2.92
N ASN A 74 -26.06 10.59 -2.70
CA ASN A 74 -26.82 10.03 -1.60
C ASN A 74 -25.93 9.63 -0.39
N ILE A 75 -26.09 10.35 0.72
CA ILE A 75 -25.29 10.16 1.95
C ILE A 75 -25.58 8.80 2.61
N GLU A 76 -26.84 8.38 2.69
CA GLU A 76 -27.22 7.12 3.33
C GLU A 76 -26.66 5.92 2.58
N LEU A 77 -26.82 5.95 1.25
CA LEU A 77 -26.30 4.92 0.37
C LEU A 77 -24.77 4.84 0.45
N ARG A 78 -24.07 5.98 0.56
CA ARG A 78 -22.62 6.02 0.82
C ARG A 78 -22.24 5.37 2.14
N ARG A 79 -22.99 5.65 3.21
CA ARG A 79 -22.74 5.05 4.54
C ARG A 79 -22.93 3.54 4.50
N LYS A 80 -24.00 3.06 3.86
CA LYS A 80 -24.28 1.62 3.69
C LYS A 80 -23.18 0.94 2.86
N LEU A 81 -22.80 1.53 1.73
CA LEU A 81 -21.73 1.02 0.88
C LEU A 81 -20.41 0.93 1.65
N ARG A 82 -20.06 1.98 2.42
CA ARG A 82 -18.86 2.00 3.25
C ARG A 82 -18.86 0.90 4.31
N LYS A 83 -19.98 0.69 5.02
CA LYS A 83 -20.10 -0.38 6.01
C LYS A 83 -19.90 -1.76 5.38
N ASN A 84 -20.48 -2.01 4.21
CA ASN A 84 -20.32 -3.28 3.49
C ASN A 84 -18.85 -3.49 3.08
N ILE A 85 -18.20 -2.45 2.55
CA ILE A 85 -16.76 -2.49 2.23
C ILE A 85 -15.96 -2.82 3.50
N GLU A 86 -16.20 -2.13 4.60
CA GLU A 86 -15.46 -2.33 5.85
C GLU A 86 -15.66 -3.76 6.40
N MET A 87 -16.89 -4.27 6.39
CA MET A 87 -17.23 -5.61 6.90
C MET A 87 -16.52 -6.72 6.12
N ILE A 88 -16.43 -6.61 4.79
CA ILE A 88 -15.83 -7.65 3.94
C ILE A 88 -14.30 -7.46 3.84
N ILE A 89 -13.84 -6.23 3.59
CA ILE A 89 -12.43 -5.97 3.26
C ILE A 89 -11.53 -6.00 4.49
N LEU A 90 -11.97 -5.49 5.66
CA LEU A 90 -11.10 -5.39 6.83
C LEU A 90 -10.61 -6.75 7.32
N PRO A 91 -11.48 -7.77 7.52
CA PRO A 91 -11.02 -9.08 7.98
C PRO A 91 -10.04 -9.74 7.02
N ILE A 92 -10.26 -9.59 5.71
CA ILE A 92 -9.37 -10.11 4.68
C ILE A 92 -8.01 -9.39 4.72
N ARG A 93 -8.04 -8.05 4.81
CA ARG A 93 -6.84 -7.22 4.90
C ARG A 93 -6.01 -7.56 6.13
N ASP A 94 -6.64 -7.73 7.28
CA ASP A 94 -5.97 -8.09 8.54
C ASP A 94 -5.36 -9.49 8.45
N SER A 95 -6.05 -10.43 7.80
CA SER A 95 -5.51 -11.77 7.55
C SER A 95 -4.26 -11.73 6.65
N VAL A 96 -4.28 -10.93 5.58
CA VAL A 96 -3.09 -10.73 4.74
C VAL A 96 -1.96 -10.05 5.53
N ALA A 97 -2.28 -9.05 6.36
CA ALA A 97 -1.30 -8.35 7.19
C ALA A 97 -0.57 -9.29 8.15
N LYS A 98 -1.26 -10.24 8.78
CA LYS A 98 -0.62 -11.27 9.62
C LYS A 98 0.41 -12.11 8.85
N PHE A 99 0.13 -12.45 7.60
CA PHE A 99 1.10 -13.16 6.75
C PHE A 99 2.27 -12.25 6.31
N GLU A 100 2.02 -10.97 6.07
CA GLU A 100 3.09 -9.98 5.84
C GLU A 100 4.01 -9.85 7.07
N GLU A 101 3.45 -9.81 8.28
CA GLU A 101 4.21 -9.74 9.52
C GLU A 101 5.07 -10.99 9.74
N THR A 102 4.53 -12.16 9.40
CA THR A 102 5.25 -13.43 9.51
C THR A 102 6.47 -13.44 8.59
N ILE A 103 6.31 -13.11 7.30
CA ILE A 103 7.44 -13.05 6.36
C ILE A 103 8.42 -11.94 6.72
N ASN A 104 7.94 -10.79 7.20
CA ASN A 104 8.79 -9.69 7.66
C ASN A 104 9.65 -10.10 8.86
N SER A 105 9.09 -10.86 9.79
CA SER A 105 9.80 -11.36 10.96
C SER A 105 10.89 -12.37 10.54
N SER A 106 10.55 -13.31 9.65
CA SER A 106 11.51 -14.26 9.08
C SER A 106 12.65 -13.56 8.33
N PHE A 107 12.33 -12.54 7.52
CA PHE A 107 13.36 -11.79 6.80
C PHE A 107 14.20 -10.89 7.69
N LYS A 108 13.67 -10.42 8.82
CA LYS A 108 14.43 -9.64 9.78
C LYS A 108 15.53 -10.47 10.46
N THR A 109 15.30 -11.76 10.66
CA THR A 109 16.29 -12.67 11.27
C THR A 109 17.29 -13.20 10.25
N VAL A 110 16.83 -13.53 9.04
CA VAL A 110 17.65 -14.17 8.00
C VAL A 110 18.46 -13.17 7.17
N LEU A 111 17.91 -11.99 6.86
CA LEU A 111 18.57 -11.03 5.98
C LEU A 111 19.43 -10.04 6.74
N SER A 112 20.50 -9.58 6.09
CA SER A 112 21.26 -8.44 6.62
C SER A 112 20.39 -7.17 6.71
N LYS A 113 20.73 -6.26 7.62
CA LYS A 113 20.03 -4.96 7.80
C LYS A 113 19.82 -4.19 6.49
N LYS A 114 20.81 -4.22 5.58
CA LYS A 114 20.74 -3.56 4.25
C LYS A 114 19.74 -4.26 3.32
N GLN A 115 19.71 -5.59 3.31
CA GLN A 115 18.78 -6.37 2.49
C GLN A 115 17.35 -6.27 3.03
N TYR A 116 17.16 -6.37 4.35
CA TYR A 116 15.86 -6.21 4.99
C TYR A 116 15.27 -4.80 4.73
N LYS A 117 16.08 -3.74 4.77
CA LYS A 117 15.63 -2.38 4.42
C LYS A 117 15.12 -2.29 2.97
N LYS A 118 15.78 -2.97 2.03
CA LYS A 118 15.32 -3.03 0.63
C LYS A 118 14.04 -3.82 0.49
N TRP A 119 13.91 -4.93 1.21
CA TRP A 119 12.68 -5.72 1.27
C TRP A 119 11.49 -4.88 1.74
N ILE A 120 11.62 -4.19 2.88
CA ILE A 120 10.54 -3.33 3.40
C ILE A 120 10.21 -2.20 2.42
N LYS A 121 11.22 -1.61 1.77
CA LYS A 121 10.99 -0.61 0.71
C LYS A 121 10.21 -1.20 -0.46
N TYR A 122 10.57 -2.41 -0.89
CA TYR A 122 9.89 -3.12 -1.97
C TYR A 122 8.43 -3.42 -1.62
N GLN A 123 8.16 -4.03 -0.46
CA GLN A 123 6.81 -4.32 0.01
C GLN A 123 5.94 -3.04 0.07
N LYS A 124 6.49 -1.93 0.58
CA LYS A 124 5.80 -0.62 0.60
C LYS A 124 5.47 -0.11 -0.81
N ASN A 125 6.38 -0.31 -1.78
CA ASN A 125 6.14 0.11 -3.16
C ASN A 125 5.03 -0.72 -3.80
N VAL A 126 5.05 -2.04 -3.65
CA VAL A 126 4.00 -2.93 -4.16
C VAL A 126 2.64 -2.53 -3.59
N LYS A 127 2.53 -2.30 -2.28
CA LYS A 127 1.27 -1.85 -1.65
C LYS A 127 0.78 -0.50 -2.17
N ARG A 128 1.71 0.41 -2.52
CA ARG A 128 1.35 1.70 -3.13
C ARG A 128 0.84 1.55 -4.56
N GLU A 129 1.34 0.57 -5.31
CA GLU A 129 0.91 0.29 -6.69
C GLU A 129 -0.50 -0.32 -6.74
N LEU A 130 -0.97 -0.97 -5.66
CA LEU A 130 -2.33 -1.48 -5.56
C LEU A 130 -3.38 -0.36 -5.44
N LEU A 131 -3.00 0.75 -4.81
CA LEU A 131 -3.92 1.86 -4.59
C LEU A 131 -4.05 2.70 -5.86
N PRO A 132 -5.27 3.19 -6.17
CA PRO A 132 -5.46 4.08 -7.31
C PRO A 132 -4.55 5.30 -7.16
N LYS A 133 -3.81 5.63 -8.22
CA LYS A 133 -2.96 6.82 -8.22
C LYS A 133 -3.84 8.04 -7.98
N ARG A 134 -3.48 8.84 -6.98
CA ARG A 134 -4.14 10.13 -6.78
C ARG A 134 -4.05 10.93 -8.09
N PRO A 135 -5.15 11.54 -8.55
CA PRO A 135 -5.09 12.39 -9.73
C PRO A 135 -4.01 13.45 -9.51
N ARG A 136 -3.15 13.61 -10.51
CA ARG A 136 -2.04 14.57 -10.46
C ARG A 136 -2.69 15.95 -10.41
N ASN A 137 -2.58 16.62 -9.27
CA ASN A 137 -3.11 17.96 -9.10
C ASN A 137 -2.19 18.91 -9.90
N THR A 138 -2.48 19.10 -11.18
CA THR A 138 -1.75 20.00 -12.09
C THR A 138 -1.90 21.47 -11.69
N SER A 139 -2.80 21.76 -10.75
CA SER A 139 -3.07 23.10 -10.21
C SER A 139 -2.24 23.44 -8.96
N ALA A 140 -1.23 22.65 -8.59
CA ALA A 140 -0.31 23.03 -7.52
C ALA A 140 0.45 24.29 -7.93
N ARG A 141 -0.02 25.46 -7.44
CA ARG A 141 0.66 26.75 -7.61
C ARG A 141 2.15 26.58 -7.27
N PRO A 142 3.08 27.15 -8.07
CA PRO A 142 4.50 27.11 -7.75
C PRO A 142 4.72 27.59 -6.32
N PRO A 143 5.67 27.01 -5.57
CA PRO A 143 6.02 27.53 -4.26
C PRO A 143 6.44 28.99 -4.45
N THR A 144 5.63 29.92 -3.97
CA THR A 144 6.00 31.34 -3.94
C THR A 144 7.23 31.43 -3.05
N ASN A 145 8.36 31.73 -3.68
CA ASN A 145 9.66 31.88 -3.07
C ASN A 145 9.63 33.11 -2.13
N ARG A 146 9.06 32.98 -0.92
CA ARG A 146 9.21 33.98 0.15
C ARG A 146 10.57 33.79 0.82
N MET A 147 11.61 33.94 0.02
CA MET A 147 12.99 34.13 0.46
C MET A 147 13.23 35.65 0.55
N ASN A 148 12.65 36.30 1.56
CA ASN A 148 13.16 37.58 2.06
C ASN A 148 12.39 38.03 3.30
N ARG A 149 12.99 37.83 4.49
CA ARG A 149 13.10 38.87 5.54
C ARG A 149 14.13 38.42 6.57
N ARG A 150 15.38 38.68 6.18
CA ARG A 150 16.55 39.08 6.98
C ARG A 150 16.38 38.96 8.51
N ARG A 151 17.07 37.97 9.06
CA ARG A 151 17.77 38.05 10.34
C ARG A 151 18.99 38.96 10.13
N GLY A 152 19.13 40.04 10.90
CA GLY A 152 20.35 40.86 10.88
C GLY A 152 20.21 42.22 11.56
N GLY A 153 20.53 42.26 12.86
CA GLY A 153 21.34 43.27 13.54
C GLY A 153 21.04 44.78 13.40
N GLN A 154 20.69 45.40 14.54
CA GLN A 154 21.27 46.64 15.09
C GLN A 154 21.53 47.84 14.15
N ARG A 155 20.81 48.95 14.36
CA ARG A 155 21.34 50.21 14.97
C ARG A 155 20.38 51.40 14.78
N ARG A 156 20.09 52.05 15.91
CA ARG A 156 20.07 53.51 16.20
C ARG A 156 19.31 54.48 15.26
N GLY A 157 18.46 55.29 15.89
CA GLY A 157 18.60 56.75 15.82
C GLY A 157 17.38 57.56 15.36
N ASN A 158 16.80 58.29 16.31
CA ASN A 158 16.09 59.59 16.27
C ASN A 158 15.36 60.10 15.02
N GLY A 159 14.20 60.72 15.26
CA GLY A 159 13.73 61.86 14.47
C GLY A 159 12.29 62.27 14.75
N PHE A 160 12.13 63.16 15.76
CA PHE A 160 11.00 64.06 16.06
C PHE A 160 9.63 63.48 16.46
#